data_AF-A0A8T5ZKB5-F1
#
_entry.id   AF-A0A8T5ZKB5-F1
#
_cell.length_a   1.000
_cell.length_b   1.000
_cell.length_c   1.000
_cell.angle_alpha   90.00
_cell.angle_beta   90.00
_cell.angle_gamma   90.00
#
_symmetry.space_group_name_H-M   'P 1'
#
loop_
_entity.id
_entity.type
_entity.pdbx_description
1 polymer ?
#
loop_
_entity_poly.entity_id
_entity_poly.type
_entity_poly.pdbx_seq_one_letter_code
_entity_poly.pdbx_strand_id
1 'polypeptide(L)'
;SISSINAYKQAVVSAQSSLDAMEAGYSVGTRTIVDVLDATTTLYNAKQELANARYNYLINQLNIKSALGTLNEQDLLALNNALSKPVSTNPENVAPQTPEQNAIADGYAPDSPAPVVQQTSARTTTSNGHNPFRN
;
A
#
# COMPACT_ATOMS: atom_id res chain seq x y z
N SER A 1 -17.55 6.89 1.93
CA SER A 1 -18.62 7.60 1.21
C SER A 1 -18.05 8.38 0.03
N ILE A 2 -18.90 8.85 -0.91
CA ILE A 2 -18.44 9.68 -2.05
C ILE A 2 -17.78 10.99 -1.60
N SER A 3 -18.28 11.57 -0.50
CA SER A 3 -17.68 12.74 0.15
C SER A 3 -16.23 12.48 0.57
N SER A 4 -15.96 11.32 1.18
CA SER A 4 -14.60 10.90 1.56
C SER A 4 -13.67 10.82 0.34
N ILE A 5 -14.15 10.27 -0.77
CA ILE A 5 -13.36 10.20 -2.02
C ILE A 5 -12.99 11.61 -2.49
N ASN A 6 -13.93 12.56 -2.49
CA ASN A 6 -13.67 13.92 -2.92
C ASN A 6 -12.72 14.65 -1.98
N ALA A 7 -12.89 14.47 -0.67
CA ALA A 7 -11.99 15.02 0.34
C ALA A 7 -10.55 14.51 0.15
N TYR A 8 -10.36 13.20 0.01
CA TYR A 8 -9.02 12.63 -0.19
C TYR A 8 -8.41 12.96 -1.56
N LYS A 9 -9.23 13.11 -2.62
CA LYS A 9 -8.74 13.66 -3.90
C LYS A 9 -8.13 15.05 -3.70
N GLN A 10 -8.83 15.93 -2.97
CA GLN A 10 -8.33 17.26 -2.68
C GLN A 10 -7.10 17.21 -1.77
N ALA A 11 -7.08 16.32 -0.78
CA ALA A 11 -5.94 16.11 0.10
C ALA A 11 -4.68 15.70 -0.68
N VAL A 12 -4.80 14.81 -1.67
CA VAL A 12 -3.68 14.42 -2.55
C VAL A 12 -3.14 15.61 -3.33
N VAL A 13 -4.02 16.44 -3.91
CA VAL A 13 -3.61 17.65 -4.63
C VAL A 13 -2.88 18.62 -3.71
N SER A 14 -3.43 18.85 -2.51
CA SER A 14 -2.82 19.73 -1.50
C SER A 14 -1.47 19.20 -1.02
N ALA A 15 -1.38 17.90 -0.75
CA ALA A 15 -0.14 17.27 -0.29
C ALA A 15 0.95 17.31 -1.37
N GLN A 16 0.58 17.13 -2.64
CA GLN A 16 1.52 17.27 -3.76
C GLN A 16 2.05 18.70 -3.85
N SER A 17 1.16 19.71 -3.82
CA SER A 17 1.60 21.10 -3.86
C SER A 17 2.49 21.46 -2.66
N SER A 18 2.24 20.87 -1.49
CA SER A 18 3.10 21.06 -0.32
C SER A 18 4.46 20.41 -0.52
N LEU A 19 4.53 19.20 -1.10
CA LEU A 19 5.80 18.55 -1.43
C LEU A 19 6.62 19.40 -2.39
N ASP A 20 6.01 19.87 -3.48
CA ASP A 20 6.68 20.71 -4.49
C ASP A 20 7.28 21.98 -3.83
N ALA A 21 6.57 22.58 -2.87
CA ALA A 21 7.06 23.73 -2.12
C ALA A 21 8.22 23.40 -1.17
N MET A 22 8.20 22.23 -0.51
CA MET A 22 9.30 21.79 0.35
C MET A 22 10.54 21.44 -0.46
N GLU A 23 10.37 20.80 -1.63
CA GLU A 23 11.47 20.49 -2.56
C GLU A 23 12.13 21.76 -3.11
N ALA A 24 11.33 22.76 -3.50
CA ALA A 24 11.83 24.06 -3.91
C ALA A 24 12.57 24.75 -2.76
N GLY A 25 11.99 24.74 -1.56
CA GLY A 25 12.58 25.31 -0.34
C GLY A 25 13.90 24.63 0.05
N TYR A 26 13.99 23.31 -0.11
CA TYR A 26 15.19 22.52 0.13
C TYR A 26 16.29 22.85 -0.89
N SER A 27 15.92 22.98 -2.16
CA SER A 27 16.86 23.34 -3.24
C SER A 27 17.52 24.70 -3.04
N VAL A 28 16.82 25.65 -2.40
CA VAL A 28 17.36 26.98 -2.05
C VAL A 28 17.87 27.08 -0.60
N GLY A 29 17.87 25.99 0.16
CA GLY A 29 18.39 25.92 1.53
C GLY A 29 17.51 26.55 2.63
N THR A 30 16.25 26.84 2.34
CA THR A 30 15.27 27.39 3.30
C THR A 30 14.45 26.33 4.03
N ARG A 31 14.48 25.08 3.53
CA ARG A 31 13.89 23.89 4.15
C ARG A 31 14.92 22.79 4.28
N THR A 32 14.66 21.85 5.18
CA THR A 32 15.53 20.70 5.44
C THR A 32 15.05 19.46 4.68
N ILE A 33 15.93 18.47 4.56
CA ILE A 33 15.56 17.17 3.96
C ILE A 33 14.43 16.48 4.75
N VAL A 34 14.35 16.69 6.07
CA VAL A 34 13.28 16.13 6.91
C VAL A 34 11.92 16.69 6.49
N ASP A 35 11.83 17.99 6.18
CA ASP A 35 10.58 18.60 5.69
C ASP A 35 10.08 17.95 4.38
N VAL A 36 11.01 17.58 3.50
CA VAL A 36 10.70 16.89 2.22
C VAL A 36 10.23 15.45 2.49
N LEU A 37 10.88 14.75 3.42
CA LEU A 37 10.49 13.38 3.79
C LEU A 37 9.11 13.34 4.46
N ASP A 38 8.81 14.31 5.32
CA ASP A 38 7.51 14.45 5.98
C ASP A 38 6.41 14.78 4.97
N ALA A 39 6.68 15.70 4.04
CA ALA A 39 5.74 16.03 2.95
C ALA A 39 5.51 14.82 2.02
N THR A 40 6.56 14.07 1.72
CA THR A 40 6.47 12.82 0.93
C THR A 40 5.59 11.80 1.64
N THR A 41 5.82 11.59 2.93
CA THR A 41 5.02 10.68 3.76
C THR A 41 3.55 11.08 3.76
N THR A 42 3.28 12.38 3.92
CA THR A 42 1.92 12.93 3.87
C THR A 42 1.23 12.68 2.52
N LEU A 43 1.95 12.87 1.41
CA LEU A 43 1.44 12.60 0.06
C LEU A 43 1.08 11.12 -0.13
N TYR A 44 1.94 10.20 0.31
CA TYR A 44 1.67 8.77 0.17
C TYR A 44 0.54 8.31 1.08
N ASN A 45 0.43 8.84 2.29
CA ASN A 45 -0.70 8.58 3.18
C ASN A 45 -2.02 9.06 2.52
N ALA A 46 -2.06 10.27 1.96
CA ALA A 46 -3.24 10.77 1.26
C ALA A 46 -3.63 9.91 0.04
N LYS A 47 -2.64 9.38 -0.70
CA LYS A 47 -2.87 8.46 -1.82
C LYS A 47 -3.43 7.12 -1.35
N GLN A 48 -2.92 6.57 -0.25
CA GLN A 48 -3.42 5.35 0.36
C GLN A 48 -4.86 5.51 0.84
N GLU A 49 -5.15 6.59 1.57
CA GLU A 49 -6.50 6.91 2.04
C GLU A 49 -7.51 7.08 0.89
N LEU A 50 -7.09 7.72 -0.21
CA LEU A 50 -7.92 7.82 -1.41
C LEU A 50 -8.23 6.45 -2.02
N ALA A 51 -7.25 5.55 -2.06
CA ALA A 51 -7.46 4.18 -2.56
C ALA A 51 -8.44 3.42 -1.64
N ASN A 52 -8.21 3.46 -0.33
CA ASN A 52 -9.09 2.84 0.67
C ASN A 52 -10.54 3.36 0.56
N ALA A 53 -10.71 4.68 0.41
CA ALA A 53 -12.03 5.30 0.27
C ALA A 53 -12.78 4.83 -0.99
N ARG A 54 -12.07 4.56 -2.10
CA ARG A 54 -12.66 4.00 -3.33
C ARG A 54 -13.14 2.58 -3.13
N TYR A 55 -12.33 1.71 -2.52
CA TYR A 55 -12.74 0.33 -2.23
C TYR A 55 -13.89 0.28 -1.23
N ASN A 56 -13.83 1.08 -0.17
CA ASN A 56 -14.92 1.20 0.80
C ASN A 56 -16.22 1.64 0.14
N TYR A 57 -16.19 2.56 -0.83
CA TYR A 57 -17.38 2.96 -1.58
C TYR A 57 -17.98 1.80 -2.38
N LEU A 58 -17.16 1.03 -3.10
CA LEU A 58 -17.61 -0.13 -3.87
C LEU A 58 -18.24 -1.20 -2.97
N ILE A 59 -17.59 -1.54 -1.85
CA ILE A 59 -18.10 -2.52 -0.88
C ILE A 59 -19.42 -2.04 -0.29
N ASN A 60 -19.53 -0.77 0.10
CA ASN A 60 -20.77 -0.23 0.65
C ASN A 60 -21.91 -0.26 -0.38
N GLN A 61 -21.62 -0.05 -1.67
CA GLN A 61 -22.63 -0.17 -2.72
C GLN A 61 -23.18 -1.60 -2.83
N LEU A 62 -22.30 -2.62 -2.72
CA LEU A 62 -22.73 -4.02 -2.68
C LEU A 62 -23.51 -4.36 -1.40
N ASN A 63 -23.07 -3.86 -0.24
CA ASN A 63 -23.76 -4.08 1.03
C ASN A 63 -25.19 -3.51 1.00
N ILE A 64 -25.39 -2.34 0.39
CA ILE A 64 -26.73 -1.76 0.21
C ILE A 64 -27.59 -2.68 -0.65
N LYS A 65 -27.07 -3.18 -1.79
CA LYS A 65 -27.80 -4.11 -2.67
C LYS A 65 -28.12 -5.44 -1.98
N SER A 66 -27.20 -5.94 -1.16
CA SER A 66 -27.39 -7.14 -0.33
C SER A 66 -28.49 -6.94 0.71
N ALA A 67 -28.48 -5.81 1.43
CA ALA A 67 -29.52 -5.48 2.41
C ALA A 67 -30.91 -5.30 1.77
N LEU A 68 -30.97 -4.87 0.52
CA LEU A 68 -32.20 -4.79 -0.27
C LEU A 68 -32.63 -6.16 -0.86
N GLY A 69 -31.81 -7.20 -0.74
CA GLY A 69 -32.08 -8.52 -1.34
C GLY A 69 -32.02 -8.55 -2.87
N THR A 70 -31.43 -7.51 -3.50
CA THR A 70 -31.39 -7.35 -4.97
C THR A 70 -30.01 -7.60 -5.56
N LEU A 71 -29.03 -7.94 -4.73
CA LEU A 71 -27.67 -8.25 -5.17
C LEU A 71 -27.70 -9.45 -6.13
N ASN A 72 -27.18 -9.25 -7.33
CA ASN A 72 -27.16 -10.27 -8.38
C ASN A 72 -25.84 -10.25 -9.18
N GLU A 73 -25.66 -11.23 -10.06
CA GLU A 73 -24.44 -11.37 -10.87
C GLU A 73 -24.14 -10.15 -11.76
N GLN A 74 -25.17 -9.42 -12.21
CA GLN A 74 -24.99 -8.21 -13.02
C GLN A 74 -24.27 -7.10 -12.24
N ASP A 75 -24.46 -7.04 -10.92
CA ASP A 75 -23.76 -6.09 -10.06
C ASP A 75 -22.27 -6.41 -9.94
N LEU A 76 -21.92 -7.70 -9.92
CA LEU A 76 -20.53 -8.16 -9.92
C LEU A 76 -19.87 -7.92 -11.29
N LEU A 77 -20.59 -8.13 -12.39
CA LEU A 77 -20.11 -7.79 -13.73
C LEU A 77 -19.86 -6.28 -13.87
N ALA A 78 -20.76 -5.44 -13.37
CA ALA A 78 -20.57 -3.99 -13.39
C ALA A 78 -19.33 -3.57 -12.58
N LEU A 79 -19.09 -4.19 -11.43
CA LEU A 79 -17.90 -3.92 -10.62
C LEU A 79 -16.62 -4.42 -11.32
N ASN A 80 -16.64 -5.62 -11.91
CA ASN A 80 -15.50 -6.17 -12.63
C ASN A 80 -15.10 -5.29 -13.83
N ASN A 81 -16.06 -4.68 -14.53
CA ASN A 81 -15.79 -3.72 -15.60
C ASN A 81 -15.13 -2.42 -15.11
N ALA A 82 -15.24 -2.10 -13.82
CA ALA A 82 -14.51 -0.97 -13.22
C ALA A 82 -13.04 -1.32 -12.88
N LEU A 83 -12.68 -2.61 -12.91
CA LEU A 83 -11.32 -3.11 -12.75
C LEU A 83 -10.67 -3.26 -14.14
N SER A 84 -9.35 -3.06 -14.24
CA SER A 84 -8.68 -3.09 -15.55
C SER A 84 -7.31 -3.75 -15.53
N LYS A 85 -6.40 -3.24 -14.68
CA LYS A 85 -5.03 -3.72 -14.66
C LYS A 85 -4.91 -4.95 -13.76
N PRO A 86 -4.41 -6.09 -14.28
CA PRO A 86 -4.04 -7.20 -13.42
C PRO A 86 -2.85 -6.76 -12.55
N VAL A 87 -2.97 -6.97 -11.24
CA VAL A 87 -1.91 -6.71 -10.27
C VAL A 87 -1.42 -8.04 -9.74
N SER A 88 -0.09 -8.20 -9.63
CA SER A 88 0.49 -9.42 -9.07
C SER A 88 0.19 -9.49 -7.56
N THR A 89 -0.40 -10.59 -7.13
CA THR A 89 -0.63 -10.91 -5.72
C THR A 89 0.49 -11.77 -5.12
N ASN A 90 1.61 -11.95 -5.84
CA ASN A 90 2.77 -12.66 -5.33
C ASN A 90 3.43 -11.83 -4.22
N PRO A 91 3.78 -12.45 -3.07
CA PRO A 91 4.33 -11.75 -1.91
C PRO A 91 5.67 -11.05 -2.19
N GLU A 92 6.39 -11.43 -3.24
CA GLU A 92 7.62 -10.77 -3.69
C GLU A 92 7.38 -9.43 -4.40
N ASN A 93 6.18 -9.19 -4.94
CA ASN A 93 5.83 -8.00 -5.73
C ASN A 93 4.97 -6.98 -4.96
N VAL A 94 4.44 -7.38 -3.81
CA VAL A 94 3.79 -6.49 -2.84
C VAL A 94 4.88 -6.05 -1.86
N ALA A 95 4.86 -4.80 -1.37
CA ALA A 95 5.89 -4.28 -0.47
C ALA A 95 6.30 -5.32 0.60
N PRO A 96 7.61 -5.48 0.90
CA PRO A 96 8.08 -6.56 1.76
C PRO A 96 7.31 -6.56 3.07
N GLN A 97 6.75 -7.71 3.42
CA GLN A 97 5.96 -7.83 4.64
C GLN A 97 6.83 -7.41 5.82
N THR A 98 6.36 -6.47 6.63
CA THR A 98 7.10 -6.08 7.83
C THR A 98 7.15 -7.29 8.76
N PRO A 99 8.19 -7.44 9.60
CA PRO A 99 8.25 -8.52 10.59
C PRO A 99 6.99 -8.60 11.46
N GLU A 100 6.35 -7.46 11.71
CA GLU A 100 5.07 -7.35 12.41
C GLU A 100 3.91 -7.98 11.63
N GLN A 101 3.84 -7.79 10.31
CA GLN A 101 2.81 -8.40 9.46
C GLN A 101 2.94 -9.92 9.39
N ASN A 102 4.18 -10.43 9.38
CA ASN A 102 4.44 -11.87 9.46
C ASN A 102 4.03 -12.44 10.82
N ALA A 103 4.35 -11.73 11.91
CA ALA A 103 3.98 -12.14 13.26
C ALA A 103 2.45 -12.22 13.45
N ILE A 104 1.70 -11.26 12.88
CA ILE A 104 0.23 -11.27 12.92
C ILE A 104 -0.35 -12.42 12.07
N ALA A 105 0.23 -12.70 10.90
CA ALA A 105 -0.20 -13.82 10.05
C ALA A 105 0.05 -15.18 10.73
N ASP A 106 1.13 -15.30 11.50
CA ASP A 106 1.49 -16.49 12.26
C ASP A 106 0.77 -16.58 13.64
N GLY A 107 -0.10 -15.63 13.96
CA GLY A 107 -0.95 -15.66 15.15
C GLY A 107 -0.34 -15.10 16.45
N TYR A 108 0.74 -14.33 16.36
CA TYR A 108 1.34 -13.66 17.53
C TYR A 108 0.69 -12.30 17.81
N ALA A 109 0.19 -12.13 19.04
CA ALA A 109 -0.39 -10.88 19.53
C ALA A 109 0.69 -9.84 19.88
N PRO A 110 0.39 -8.52 19.77
CA PRO A 110 1.38 -7.43 19.87
C PRO A 110 2.05 -7.27 21.25
N ASP A 111 1.61 -8.00 22.28
CA ASP A 111 2.06 -7.85 23.67
C ASP A 111 2.93 -9.03 24.17
N SER A 112 3.39 -9.90 23.26
CA SER A 112 4.41 -10.90 23.59
C SER A 112 5.80 -10.30 23.43
N PRO A 113 6.76 -10.53 24.36
CA PRO A 113 8.11 -10.02 24.20
C PRO A 113 8.67 -10.55 22.88
N ALA A 114 8.98 -9.64 21.96
CA ALA A 114 9.48 -9.98 20.64
C ALA A 114 10.68 -10.93 20.80
N PRO A 115 10.67 -12.11 20.16
CA PRO A 115 11.90 -12.89 20.08
C PRO A 115 12.90 -12.04 19.31
N VAL A 116 14.05 -11.77 19.93
CA VAL A 116 15.16 -11.07 19.28
C VAL A 116 15.70 -12.02 18.21
N VAL A 117 15.15 -11.96 17.01
CA VAL A 117 15.63 -12.80 15.91
C VAL A 117 16.89 -12.14 15.36
N GLN A 118 18.03 -12.65 15.82
CA GLN A 118 19.35 -12.45 15.23
C GLN A 118 19.22 -12.51 13.70
N GLN A 119 19.80 -11.54 12.97
CA GLN A 119 19.93 -11.62 11.52
C GLN A 119 20.76 -12.87 11.17
N THR A 120 20.10 -14.01 11.00
CA THR A 120 20.73 -15.22 10.49
C THR A 120 20.73 -15.15 8.97
N SER A 121 21.95 -15.18 8.46
CA SER A 121 22.36 -15.11 7.07
C SER A 121 21.53 -15.98 6.12
N ALA A 122 21.39 -15.46 4.89
CA ALA A 122 20.93 -16.09 3.66
C ALA A 122 20.72 -17.62 3.73
N ARG A 123 19.46 -18.06 3.60
CA ARG A 123 19.12 -19.46 3.33
C ARG A 123 19.54 -19.80 1.90
N THR A 124 20.71 -20.42 1.76
CA THR A 124 21.21 -20.98 0.50
C THR A 124 20.42 -22.24 0.16
N THR A 125 19.67 -22.24 -0.94
CA THR A 125 19.13 -23.47 -1.54
C THR A 125 19.80 -23.70 -2.89
N THR A 126 20.77 -24.61 -2.88
CA THR A 126 21.49 -25.15 -4.04
C THR A 126 20.54 -25.81 -5.05
N SER A 127 20.65 -25.47 -6.35
CA SER A 127 20.77 -26.49 -7.41
C SER A 127 21.25 -25.92 -8.76
N ASN A 128 22.34 -26.52 -9.25
CA ASN A 128 22.79 -26.76 -10.63
C ASN A 128 22.72 -25.66 -11.71
N GLY A 129 23.92 -25.16 -12.07
CA GLY A 129 24.23 -24.54 -13.36
C GLY A 129 25.72 -24.22 -13.47
N HIS A 130 26.40 -24.78 -14.47
CA HIS A 130 27.85 -24.79 -14.69
C HIS A 130 28.58 -23.43 -14.49
N ASN A 131 29.72 -23.47 -13.78
CA ASN A 131 30.61 -22.32 -13.58
C ASN A 131 31.76 -22.36 -14.62
N PRO A 132 31.85 -21.40 -15.56
CA PRO A 132 32.74 -21.48 -16.74
C PRO A 132 34.16 -20.93 -16.54
N PHE A 133 34.66 -20.81 -15.30
CA PHE A 133 35.99 -20.22 -15.01
C PHE A 133 36.83 -21.08 -14.05
N ARG A 134 36.98 -22.39 -14.33
CA ARG A 134 38.07 -23.18 -13.75
C ARG A 134 39.18 -23.39 -14.80
N ASN A 135 40.23 -22.61 -14.59
CA ASN A 135 41.60 -22.63 -15.14
C ASN A 135 41.78 -22.47 -16.65
#